data_AF-L9UBJ8-F1
#
_entry.id   AF-L9UBJ8-F1
#
_cell.length_a   1.000
_cell.length_b   1.000
_cell.length_c   1.000
_cell.angle_alpha   90.00
_cell.angle_beta   90.00
_cell.angle_gamma   90.00
#
_symmetry.space_group_name_H-M   'P 1'
#
loop_
_entity.id
_entity.type
_entity.pdbx_description
1 polymer ?
#
loop_
_entity_poly.entity_id
_entity_poly.type
_entity_poly.pdbx_seq_one_letter_code
_entity_poly.pdbx_strand_id
1 'polypeptide(L)'
;MSPDTSAQRLPSGVLMRHDLPNPGWGPLSALPGNPLMWVLILSEMLVFTAFFALYAGQRALDPALFNESQHQLDPVLGGLNTLVLLTSGLFVAFAVEAISAKRIQRSRQWLGAAILLGLLFCLIKVFEYTSKFAAGITPETNVFLVFTMV
;
A
#
# COMPACT_ATOMS: atom_id res chain seq x y z
N MET A 1 -12.31 -64.93 37.85
CA MET A 1 -13.40 -64.01 37.47
C MET A 1 -12.77 -62.65 37.23
N SER A 2 -12.34 -62.38 36.00
CA SER A 2 -11.81 -61.08 35.58
C SER A 2 -12.98 -60.23 35.09
N PRO A 3 -13.17 -59.00 35.57
CA PRO A 3 -13.90 -57.98 34.84
C PRO A 3 -12.94 -57.26 33.89
N ASP A 4 -13.33 -57.36 32.63
CA ASP A 4 -12.89 -56.71 31.40
C ASP A 4 -12.32 -55.29 31.54
N THR A 5 -11.15 -55.13 30.90
CA THR A 5 -10.66 -54.02 30.09
C THR A 5 -11.70 -53.00 29.60
N SER A 6 -11.20 -51.79 29.31
CA SER A 6 -11.73 -50.82 28.33
C SER A 6 -12.83 -49.85 28.75
N ALA A 7 -12.44 -48.72 29.37
CA ALA A 7 -12.97 -47.40 29.02
C ALA A 7 -12.24 -46.26 29.76
N GLN A 8 -11.04 -45.91 29.30
CA GLN A 8 -10.67 -44.49 29.35
C GLN A 8 -9.86 -44.11 28.11
N ARG A 9 -10.53 -44.23 26.94
CA ARG A 9 -10.17 -43.50 25.74
C ARG A 9 -10.40 -42.01 26.04
N LEU A 10 -9.35 -41.21 26.07
CA LEU A 10 -9.48 -39.76 25.97
C LEU A 10 -9.97 -39.44 24.54
N PRO A 11 -11.16 -38.84 24.36
CA PRO A 11 -11.65 -38.49 23.05
C PRO A 11 -10.88 -37.29 22.48
N SER A 12 -10.29 -37.54 21.30
CA SER A 12 -10.23 -36.68 20.11
C SER A 12 -9.94 -35.18 20.28
N GLY A 13 -8.83 -34.77 19.67
CA GLY A 13 -8.75 -33.47 19.01
C GLY A 13 -8.59 -32.30 19.97
N VAL A 14 -7.45 -32.23 20.65
CA VAL A 14 -6.90 -30.93 21.05
C VAL A 14 -6.62 -30.17 19.75
N LEU A 15 -7.63 -29.47 19.25
CA LEU A 15 -7.42 -28.36 18.36
C LEU A 15 -6.50 -27.43 19.13
N MET A 16 -5.21 -27.37 18.78
CA MET A 16 -4.46 -26.15 18.97
C MET A 16 -5.25 -25.09 18.20
N ARG A 17 -6.22 -24.46 18.85
CA ARG A 17 -6.48 -23.06 18.55
C ARG A 17 -5.11 -22.46 18.77
N HIS A 18 -4.50 -21.97 17.70
CA HIS A 18 -3.40 -21.06 17.87
C HIS A 18 -4.07 -19.81 18.39
N ASP A 19 -4.27 -19.74 19.71
CA ASP A 19 -4.43 -18.48 20.43
C ASP A 19 -3.16 -17.71 20.11
N LEU A 20 -3.18 -16.98 18.99
CA LEU A 20 -2.23 -15.90 18.75
C LEU A 20 -2.30 -15.09 20.04
N PRO A 21 -1.17 -14.87 20.75
CA PRO A 21 -1.18 -14.04 21.94
C PRO A 21 -1.81 -12.71 21.53
N ASN A 22 -3.08 -12.50 21.86
CA ASN A 22 -3.67 -11.20 21.78
C ASN A 22 -2.95 -10.45 22.89
N PRO A 23 -2.06 -9.48 22.59
CA PRO A 23 -1.30 -8.77 23.60
C PRO A 23 -2.18 -8.01 24.60
N GLY A 24 -3.51 -8.04 24.43
CA GLY A 24 -4.46 -7.32 25.25
C GLY A 24 -4.59 -5.88 24.76
N TRP A 25 -4.79 -5.67 23.45
CA TRP A 25 -4.99 -4.34 22.85
C TRP A 25 -6.27 -3.61 23.30
N GLY A 26 -7.00 -4.14 24.29
CA GLY A 26 -8.20 -3.52 24.83
C GLY A 26 -9.26 -3.24 23.74
N PRO A 27 -9.86 -2.03 23.70
CA PRO A 27 -10.86 -1.65 22.70
C PRO A 27 -10.40 -1.81 21.24
N LEU A 28 -9.10 -1.78 20.97
CA LEU A 28 -8.55 -1.88 19.62
C LEU A 28 -8.58 -3.32 19.07
N SER A 29 -8.82 -4.32 19.92
CA SER A 29 -8.99 -5.72 19.50
C SER A 29 -10.23 -5.96 18.63
N ALA A 30 -11.17 -5.01 18.60
CA ALA A 30 -12.34 -5.07 17.73
C ALA A 30 -12.03 -4.71 16.26
N LEU A 31 -10.85 -4.14 15.98
CA LEU A 31 -10.44 -3.77 14.63
C LEU A 31 -10.06 -5.01 13.81
N PRO A 32 -10.47 -5.09 12.53
CA PRO A 32 -10.01 -6.18 11.66
C PRO A 32 -8.50 -6.05 11.41
N GLY A 33 -7.79 -7.17 11.54
CA GLY A 33 -6.34 -7.23 11.36
C GLY A 33 -5.56 -6.81 12.61
N ASN A 34 -4.30 -6.40 12.41
CA ASN A 34 -3.44 -5.92 13.49
C ASN A 34 -3.68 -4.42 13.73
N PRO A 35 -3.98 -3.95 14.96
CA PRO A 35 -4.12 -2.53 15.28
C PRO A 35 -2.97 -1.64 14.80
N LEU A 36 -1.74 -2.17 14.73
CA LEU A 36 -0.57 -1.46 14.18
C LEU A 36 -0.74 -1.07 12.69
N MET A 37 -1.50 -1.83 11.90
CA MET A 37 -1.79 -1.47 10.51
C MET A 37 -2.62 -0.18 10.43
N TRP A 38 -3.55 0.02 11.37
CA TRP A 38 -4.35 1.24 11.44
C TRP A 38 -3.49 2.44 11.80
N VAL A 39 -2.56 2.29 12.75
CA VAL A 39 -1.60 3.34 13.10
C VAL A 39 -0.74 3.71 11.89
N LEU A 40 -0.24 2.72 11.14
CA LEU A 40 0.55 2.95 9.94
C LEU A 40 -0.26 3.73 8.88
N ILE A 41 -1.49 3.30 8.58
CA ILE A 41 -2.36 3.96 7.60
C ILE A 41 -2.63 5.41 8.02
N LEU A 42 -2.99 5.64 9.29
CA LEU A 42 -3.24 7.00 9.80
C LEU A 42 -1.98 7.87 9.77
N SER A 43 -0.82 7.30 10.07
CA SER A 43 0.47 7.99 9.99
C SER A 43 0.76 8.45 8.56
N GLU A 44 0.61 7.56 7.58
CA GLU A 44 0.79 7.90 6.15
C GLU A 44 -0.23 8.95 5.71
N MET A 45 -1.50 8.82 6.09
CA MET A 45 -2.52 9.84 5.80
C MET A 45 -2.16 11.22 6.36
N LEU A 46 -1.60 11.28 7.56
CA LEU A 46 -1.15 12.54 8.17
C LEU A 46 0.02 13.15 7.40
N VAL A 47 1.00 12.35 6.99
CA VAL A 47 2.15 12.79 6.18
C VAL A 47 1.66 13.36 4.85
N PHE A 48 0.80 12.64 4.12
CA PHE A 48 0.21 13.14 2.88
C PHE A 48 -0.62 14.41 3.08
N THR A 49 -1.38 14.50 4.18
CA THR A 49 -2.17 15.70 4.50
C THR A 49 -1.27 16.92 4.72
N ALA A 50 -0.20 16.77 5.52
CA ALA A 50 0.77 17.84 5.73
C ALA A 50 1.46 18.24 4.42
N PHE A 51 1.82 17.26 3.59
CA PHE A 51 2.38 17.49 2.26
C PHE A 51 1.45 18.30 1.36
N PHE A 52 0.17 17.92 1.26
CA PHE A 52 -0.81 18.67 0.47
C PHE A 52 -1.07 20.09 1.03
N ALA A 53 -1.06 20.26 2.35
CA ALA A 53 -1.20 21.58 2.97
C ALA A 53 -0.01 22.50 2.61
N LEU A 54 1.21 21.97 2.65
CA LEU A 54 2.41 22.69 2.23
C LEU A 54 2.36 23.05 0.73
N TYR A 55 1.98 22.10 -0.13
CA TYR A 55 1.77 22.33 -1.56
C TYR A 55 0.75 23.45 -1.81
N ALA A 56 -0.41 23.40 -1.14
CA ALA A 56 -1.46 24.40 -1.27
C ALA A 56 -1.00 25.79 -0.81
N GLY A 57 -0.25 25.86 0.30
CA GLY A 57 0.35 27.11 0.80
C GLY A 57 1.34 27.70 -0.20
N GLN A 58 2.24 26.89 -0.77
CA GLN A 58 3.21 27.34 -1.77
C GLN A 58 2.54 27.80 -3.07
N ARG A 59 1.50 27.09 -3.53
CA ARG A 59 0.70 27.50 -4.69
C ARG A 59 0.01 28.85 -4.49
N ALA A 60 -0.43 29.16 -3.26
CA ALA A 60 -1.07 30.44 -2.95
C ALA A 60 -0.09 31.62 -2.94
N LEU A 61 1.20 31.36 -2.68
CA LEU A 61 2.26 32.38 -2.65
C LEU A 61 2.75 32.77 -4.04
N ASP A 62 2.85 31.82 -4.98
CA ASP A 62 3.26 32.09 -6.36
C ASP A 62 2.37 31.36 -7.40
N PRO A 63 1.16 31.88 -7.66
CA PRO A 63 0.22 31.24 -8.58
C PRO A 63 0.69 31.25 -10.04
N ALA A 64 1.49 32.24 -10.44
CA ALA A 64 1.97 32.41 -11.82
C ALA A 64 3.00 31.34 -12.17
N LEU A 65 3.98 31.12 -11.29
CA LEU A 65 4.98 30.06 -11.44
C LEU A 65 4.34 28.66 -11.48
N PHE A 66 3.35 28.41 -10.62
CA PHE A 66 2.62 27.14 -10.60
C PHE A 66 1.83 26.88 -11.89
N ASN A 67 1.18 27.91 -12.44
CA ASN A 67 0.38 27.77 -13.66
C ASN A 67 1.27 27.53 -14.89
N GLU A 68 2.43 28.18 -14.99
CA GLU A 68 3.40 27.94 -16.05
C GLU A 68 4.03 26.54 -15.95
N SER A 69 4.33 26.09 -14.73
CA SER A 69 4.95 24.79 -14.48
C SER A 69 3.99 23.61 -14.69
N GLN A 70 2.67 23.81 -14.59
CA GLN A 70 1.67 22.78 -14.91
C GLN A 70 1.73 22.31 -16.37
N HIS A 71 2.15 23.17 -17.30
CA HIS A 71 2.32 22.80 -18.71
C HIS A 71 3.52 21.87 -18.97
N GLN A 72 4.42 21.72 -17.99
CA GLN A 72 5.57 20.81 -18.08
C GLN A 72 5.24 19.39 -17.60
N LEU A 73 4.02 19.15 -17.10
CA LEU A 73 3.55 17.81 -16.75
C LEU A 73 2.75 17.22 -17.90
N ASP A 74 3.00 15.96 -18.20
CA ASP A 74 2.16 15.18 -19.12
C ASP A 74 0.98 14.56 -18.34
N PRO A 75 -0.25 15.08 -18.49
CA PRO A 75 -1.42 14.55 -17.78
C PRO A 75 -1.80 13.14 -18.22
N VAL A 76 -1.41 12.72 -19.43
CA VAL A 76 -1.68 11.37 -19.95
C VAL A 76 -0.81 10.34 -19.23
N LEU A 77 0.48 10.65 -19.04
CA LEU A 77 1.39 9.81 -18.25
C LEU A 77 0.97 9.75 -16.77
N GLY A 78 0.50 10.87 -16.21
CA GLY A 78 -0.08 10.91 -14.87
C GLY A 78 -1.29 9.98 -14.72
N GLY A 79 -2.27 10.11 -15.64
CA GLY A 79 -3.48 9.29 -15.62
C GLY A 79 -3.22 7.80 -15.84
N LEU A 80 -2.31 7.45 -16.75
CA LEU A 80 -1.93 6.06 -17.00
C LEU A 80 -1.31 5.42 -15.75
N ASN A 81 -0.43 6.15 -15.06
CA ASN A 81 0.18 5.67 -13.81
C ASN A 81 -0.86 5.46 -12.70
N THR A 82 -1.86 6.32 -12.58
CA THR A 82 -2.98 6.11 -11.65
C THR A 82 -3.75 4.83 -11.99
N LEU A 83 -4.05 4.58 -13.26
CA LEU A 83 -4.73 3.35 -13.68
C LEU A 83 -3.89 2.11 -13.37
N VAL A 84 -2.57 2.17 -13.59
CA VAL A 84 -1.62 1.09 -13.24
C VAL A 84 -1.68 0.78 -11.74
N LEU A 85 -1.62 1.81 -10.88
CA LEU A 85 -1.68 1.65 -9.42
C LEU A 85 -3.03 1.13 -8.93
N LEU A 86 -4.14 1.65 -9.48
CA LEU A 86 -5.48 1.15 -9.16
C LEU A 86 -5.65 -0.32 -9.54
N THR A 87 -5.14 -0.70 -10.71
CA THR A 87 -5.17 -2.09 -11.18
C THR A 87 -4.28 -2.98 -10.30
N SER A 88 -3.12 -2.49 -9.88
CA SER A 88 -2.26 -3.20 -8.92
C SER A 88 -2.99 -3.45 -7.59
N GLY A 89 -3.65 -2.44 -7.03
CA GLY A 89 -4.46 -2.57 -5.81
C GLY A 89 -5.61 -3.58 -5.97
N LEU A 90 -6.27 -3.60 -7.13
CA LEU A 90 -7.30 -4.59 -7.45
C LEU A 90 -6.75 -6.03 -7.43
N PHE A 91 -5.55 -6.26 -7.97
CA PHE A 91 -4.90 -7.57 -7.92
C PHE A 91 -4.54 -7.98 -6.48
N VAL A 92 -4.14 -7.06 -5.62
CA VAL A 92 -3.95 -7.34 -4.19
C VAL A 92 -5.28 -7.76 -3.55
N ALA A 93 -6.39 -7.08 -3.85
CA ALA A 93 -7.71 -7.46 -3.35
C ALA A 93 -8.11 -8.88 -3.80
N PHE A 94 -7.88 -9.23 -5.07
CA PHE A 94 -8.09 -10.61 -5.56
C PHE A 94 -7.16 -11.63 -4.91
N ALA A 95 -5.94 -11.24 -4.54
CA ALA A 95 -5.03 -12.11 -3.80
C ALA A 95 -5.56 -12.42 -2.39
N VAL A 96 -6.14 -11.42 -1.70
CA VAL A 96 -6.78 -11.55 -0.38
C VAL A 96 -8.04 -12.43 -0.46
N GLU A 97 -8.86 -12.28 -1.49
CA GLU A 97 -10.02 -13.14 -1.72
C GLU A 97 -9.58 -14.60 -1.98
N ALA A 98 -8.58 -14.80 -2.83
CA ALA A 98 -8.06 -16.11 -3.16
C ALA A 98 -7.46 -16.85 -1.95
N ILE A 99 -6.73 -16.14 -1.08
CA ILE A 99 -6.16 -16.76 0.13
C ILE A 99 -7.25 -17.08 1.17
N SER A 100 -8.30 -16.26 1.25
CA SER A 100 -9.48 -16.52 2.10
C SER A 100 -10.21 -17.80 1.66
N ALA A 101 -10.25 -18.07 0.35
CA ALA A 101 -10.73 -19.32 -0.24
C ALA A 101 -9.71 -20.49 -0.20
N LYS A 102 -8.59 -20.36 0.53
CA LYS A 102 -7.47 -21.33 0.61
C LYS A 102 -6.81 -21.66 -0.74
N ARG A 103 -6.96 -20.81 -1.76
CA ARG A 103 -6.37 -20.99 -3.11
C ARG A 103 -4.99 -20.32 -3.18
N ILE A 104 -4.01 -20.92 -2.49
CA ILE A 104 -2.65 -20.35 -2.33
C ILE A 104 -2.00 -20.02 -3.68
N GLN A 105 -2.07 -20.94 -4.66
CA GLN A 105 -1.43 -20.73 -5.96
C GLN A 105 -2.01 -19.54 -6.73
N ARG A 106 -3.34 -19.36 -6.70
CA ARG A 106 -3.99 -18.19 -7.31
C ARG A 106 -3.63 -16.90 -6.57
N SER A 107 -3.59 -16.94 -5.24
CA SER A 107 -3.18 -15.78 -4.44
C SER A 107 -1.76 -15.32 -4.80
N ARG A 108 -0.81 -16.27 -4.96
CA ARG A 108 0.56 -15.97 -5.41
C ARG A 108 0.61 -15.36 -6.80
N GLN A 109 -0.20 -15.85 -7.73
CA GLN A 109 -0.29 -15.30 -9.10
C GLN A 109 -0.78 -13.85 -9.08
N TRP A 110 -1.86 -13.58 -8.33
CA TRP A 110 -2.40 -12.22 -8.19
C TRP A 110 -1.41 -11.26 -7.52
N LEU A 111 -0.72 -11.72 -6.47
CA LEU A 111 0.32 -10.93 -5.83
C LEU A 111 1.50 -10.65 -6.76
N GLY A 112 1.92 -11.64 -7.55
CA GLY A 112 2.95 -11.47 -8.58
C GLY A 112 2.56 -10.42 -9.62
N ALA A 113 1.30 -10.45 -10.09
CA ALA A 113 0.80 -9.44 -11.02
C ALA A 113 0.78 -8.03 -10.41
N ALA A 114 0.37 -7.90 -9.14
CA ALA A 114 0.39 -6.62 -8.42
C ALA A 114 1.82 -6.05 -8.30
N ILE A 115 2.81 -6.89 -7.95
CA ILE A 115 4.22 -6.51 -7.86
C ILE A 115 4.75 -6.04 -9.22
N LEU A 116 4.44 -6.76 -10.30
CA LEU A 116 4.88 -6.37 -11.65
C LEU A 116 4.34 -5.00 -12.07
N LEU A 117 3.07 -4.69 -11.77
CA LEU A 117 2.51 -3.37 -12.03
C LEU A 117 3.16 -2.29 -11.16
N GLY A 118 3.47 -2.59 -9.90
CA GLY A 118 4.20 -1.68 -9.02
C GLY A 118 5.62 -1.38 -9.54
N LEU A 119 6.33 -2.40 -10.03
CA LEU A 119 7.65 -2.23 -10.65
C LEU A 119 7.56 -1.41 -11.95
N LEU A 120 6.54 -1.65 -12.77
CA LEU A 120 6.30 -0.87 -13.99
C LEU A 120 6.09 0.62 -13.66
N PHE A 121 5.29 0.93 -12.63
CA PHE A 121 5.12 2.28 -12.14
C PHE A 121 6.45 2.92 -11.70
N CYS A 122 7.26 2.20 -10.90
CA CYS A 122 8.57 2.69 -10.47
C CYS A 122 9.50 2.97 -11.66
N LEU A 123 9.53 2.10 -12.67
CA LEU A 123 10.34 2.29 -13.87
C LEU A 123 9.91 3.54 -14.63
N ILE A 124 8.60 3.73 -14.88
CA ILE A 124 8.07 4.92 -15.56
C ILE A 124 8.51 6.19 -14.81
N LYS A 125 8.40 6.20 -13.48
CA LYS A 125 8.82 7.33 -12.64
C LYS A 125 10.32 7.60 -12.70
N VAL A 126 11.16 6.57 -12.66
CA VAL A 126 12.63 6.72 -12.78
C VAL A 126 13.01 7.26 -14.15
N PHE A 127 12.38 6.80 -15.23
CA PHE A 127 12.63 7.34 -16.58
C PHE A 127 12.19 8.81 -16.70
N GLU A 128 11.03 9.17 -16.14
CA GLU A 128 10.54 10.55 -16.14
C GLU A 128 11.46 11.47 -15.32
N TYR A 129 11.99 10.99 -14.19
CA TYR A 129 12.92 11.78 -13.39
C TYR A 129 14.29 11.90 -14.05
N THR A 130 14.87 10.81 -14.57
CA THR A 130 16.19 10.87 -15.23
C THR A 130 16.18 11.76 -16.47
N SER A 131 15.10 11.75 -17.25
CA SER A 131 14.93 12.68 -18.39
C SER A 131 14.82 14.14 -17.97
N LYS A 132 14.13 14.44 -16.86
CA LYS A 132 14.06 15.81 -16.28
C LYS A 132 15.40 16.26 -15.69
N PHE A 133 16.12 15.38 -14.98
CA PHE A 133 17.46 15.67 -14.47
C PHE A 133 18.48 15.93 -15.60
N ALA A 134 18.41 15.16 -16.69
CA ALA A 134 19.27 15.35 -17.86
C ALA A 134 19.00 16.68 -18.60
N ALA A 135 17.79 17.24 -18.47
CA ALA A 135 17.44 18.56 -19.00
C ALA A 135 17.94 19.72 -18.13
N GLY A 136 18.72 19.47 -17.08
CA GLY A 136 19.26 20.49 -16.17
C GLY A 136 18.25 21.02 -15.15
N ILE A 137 17.10 20.36 -15.01
CA ILE A 137 16.03 20.72 -14.10
C ILE A 137 16.29 20.00 -12.76
N THR A 138 16.97 20.69 -11.83
CA THR A 138 17.27 20.17 -10.49
C THR A 138 16.29 20.70 -9.43
N PRO A 139 16.09 19.99 -8.30
CA PRO A 139 15.27 20.45 -7.18
C PRO A 139 15.67 21.82 -6.62
N GLU A 140 16.88 22.27 -6.94
CA GLU A 140 17.46 23.53 -6.48
C GLU A 140 17.09 24.74 -7.36
N THR A 141 16.55 24.52 -8.56
CA THR A 141 16.18 25.60 -9.50
C THR A 141 14.70 26.00 -9.44
N ASN A 142 13.80 25.17 -8.91
CA ASN A 142 12.36 25.51 -8.85
C ASN A 142 11.64 24.75 -7.71
N VAL A 143 11.08 25.50 -6.75
CA VAL A 143 10.36 24.96 -5.56
C VAL A 143 9.14 24.11 -5.97
N PHE A 144 8.56 24.36 -7.15
CA PHE A 144 7.46 23.57 -7.70
C PHE A 144 7.83 22.09 -7.98
N LEU A 145 9.09 21.83 -8.36
CA LEU A 145 9.55 20.48 -8.69
C LEU A 145 9.71 19.59 -7.47
N VAL A 146 10.05 20.17 -6.32
CA VAL A 146 10.15 19.43 -5.05
C VAL A 146 8.82 18.77 -4.69
N PHE A 147 7.71 19.46 -4.91
CA PHE A 147 6.38 18.89 -4.64
C PHE A 147 5.88 17.95 -5.73
N THR A 148 6.37 18.10 -6.96
CA THR A 148 5.94 17.26 -8.09
C THR A 148 6.71 15.94 -8.17
N MET A 149 7.87 15.86 -7.52
CA MET A 149 8.73 14.66 -7.49
C MET A 149 8.37 13.63 -6.41
N VAL A 150 7.51 14.00 -5.45
CA VAL A 150 6.91 13.07 -4.47
C VAL A 150 5.70 12.40 -5.10
#